data_AF-A0A1F2ZPH3-F1
#
_entry.id   AF-A0A1F2ZPH3-F1
#
_cell.length_a   1.000
_cell.length_b   1.000
_cell.length_c   1.000
_cell.angle_alpha   90.00
_cell.angle_beta   90.00
_cell.angle_gamma   90.00
#
_symmetry.space_group_name_H-M   'P 1'
#
loop_
_entity.id
_entity.type
_entity.pdbx_description
1 polymer ?
#
loop_
_entity_poly.entity_id
_entity_poly.type
_entity_poly.pdbx_seq_one_letter_code
_entity_poly.pdbx_strand_id
1 'polypeptide(L)'
;MRKLLFCLILFTTPAFANLSLIRDAETEKFLRELSQPIFKEAGLNSQNIKIYIVNDDSINAFVSGGQNVFINTGLIRKYNTPNALIGVIAHETGHITAGHLARSAEGAKEAQNAMLLSYLLGIGAAISGAPDAGAAVILGGSQSAQRLYMKFTRTQEEAADAHAIEYLDKMRYPADGLIKLLEFFEMQMVGYKDQLDEYLLSHPISRKRIELIKTRTAHKNFSDKKTNQKLQPIMNRVLAKLAGFIDQPDETLKKYKNHHDENANYTKSIALFKKGKISESLELLDPIIEKNPRDGFLHELKGQILFESGKIQDSILAYNQALKLLSLIDSPTTKISFASAILSLKTTDNELINLAIQNLEEAKNFEDENPFLFKQLANAYSRKNDEARSLLALAEFNLLIGEKEKCQKYAKEAKEKLQKSDKMEIMRADDLLELAKDKKSDH
;
A
#
# COMPACT_ATOMS: atom_id res chain seq x y z
N MET A 1 21.86 3.66 -25.52
CA MET A 1 20.90 3.01 -24.59
C MET A 1 20.28 4.07 -23.70
N ARG A 2 19.08 4.58 -24.05
CA ARG A 2 18.32 5.50 -23.19
C ARG A 2 17.58 4.64 -22.15
N LYS A 3 17.88 4.84 -20.87
CA LYS A 3 17.11 4.23 -19.77
C LYS A 3 15.67 4.75 -19.87
N LEU A 4 14.71 3.87 -20.19
CA LEU A 4 13.29 4.16 -19.95
C LEU A 4 13.14 4.30 -18.44
N LEU A 5 12.84 5.52 -18.00
CA LEU A 5 12.54 5.82 -16.61
C LEU A 5 11.13 5.28 -16.34
N PHE A 6 11.03 4.07 -15.79
CA PHE A 6 9.79 3.64 -15.15
C PHE A 6 9.47 4.67 -14.07
N CYS A 7 8.30 5.32 -14.16
CA CYS A 7 7.84 6.23 -13.12
C CYS A 7 7.36 5.40 -11.92
N LEU A 8 8.32 4.79 -11.21
CA LEU A 8 8.11 4.28 -9.86
C LEU A 8 8.01 5.52 -8.97
N ILE A 9 6.81 5.95 -8.63
CA ILE A 9 6.62 7.11 -7.74
C ILE A 9 6.96 6.65 -6.33
N LEU A 10 8.20 6.91 -5.91
CA LEU A 10 8.67 6.68 -4.54
C LEU A 10 8.14 7.81 -3.65
N PHE A 11 7.27 7.47 -2.69
CA PHE A 11 6.81 8.41 -1.65
C PHE A 11 7.74 8.35 -0.45
N THR A 12 8.09 9.51 0.11
CA THR A 12 8.92 9.62 1.31
C THR A 12 8.17 10.42 2.37
N THR A 13 7.30 9.76 3.13
CA THR A 13 6.95 10.25 4.46
C THR A 13 7.91 9.62 5.48
N PRO A 14 8.30 10.33 6.56
CA PRO A 14 9.38 9.89 7.46
C PRO A 14 9.12 8.56 8.18
N ALA A 15 7.87 8.05 8.20
CA ALA A 15 7.53 6.74 8.75
C ALA A 15 7.71 5.57 7.76
N PHE A 16 7.78 5.84 6.45
CA PHE A 16 7.74 4.81 5.39
C PHE A 16 8.85 4.94 4.35
N ALA A 17 9.87 5.77 4.60
CA ALA A 17 10.90 6.17 3.64
C ALA A 17 11.72 5.02 2.99
N ASN A 18 11.61 3.78 3.49
CA ASN A 18 12.30 2.60 2.95
C ASN A 18 11.37 1.57 2.27
N LEU A 19 10.05 1.77 2.27
CA LEU A 19 9.13 0.85 1.60
C LEU A 19 8.93 1.24 0.13
N SER A 20 9.15 0.30 -0.78
CA SER A 20 8.84 0.49 -2.20
C SER A 20 7.34 0.33 -2.42
N LEU A 21 6.56 1.39 -2.29
CA LEU A 21 5.11 1.35 -2.48
C LEU A 21 4.73 1.30 -3.97
N ILE A 22 3.69 0.52 -4.29
CA ILE A 22 3.04 0.48 -5.61
C ILE A 22 1.73 1.26 -5.52
N ARG A 23 1.51 2.15 -6.49
CA ARG A 23 0.20 2.75 -6.74
C ARG A 23 -0.38 2.16 -8.00
N ASP A 24 -1.46 1.42 -7.85
CA ASP A 24 -2.17 0.79 -8.96
C ASP A 24 -3.67 0.78 -8.68
N ALA A 25 -4.43 1.61 -9.39
CA ALA A 25 -5.84 1.80 -9.10
C ALA A 25 -6.67 0.51 -9.24
N GLU A 26 -6.28 -0.38 -10.16
CA GLU A 26 -6.97 -1.66 -10.39
C GLU A 26 -6.76 -2.63 -9.21
N THR A 27 -5.52 -2.79 -8.75
CA THR A 27 -5.19 -3.63 -7.59
C THR A 27 -5.73 -3.01 -6.30
N GLU A 28 -5.62 -1.70 -6.13
CA GLU A 28 -6.18 -0.98 -4.97
C GLU A 28 -7.71 -1.15 -4.90
N LYS A 29 -8.41 -1.05 -6.03
CA LYS A 29 -9.85 -1.34 -6.11
C LYS A 29 -10.16 -2.78 -5.71
N PHE A 30 -9.41 -3.74 -6.22
CA PHE A 30 -9.60 -5.15 -5.86
C PHE A 30 -9.43 -5.37 -4.36
N LEU A 31 -8.34 -4.88 -3.76
CA LEU A 31 -8.10 -5.00 -2.33
C LEU A 31 -9.18 -4.30 -1.49
N ARG A 32 -9.68 -3.15 -1.97
CA ARG A 32 -10.78 -2.44 -1.33
C ARG A 32 -12.11 -3.22 -1.40
N GLU A 33 -12.38 -3.92 -2.50
CA GLU A 33 -13.55 -4.82 -2.61
C GLU A 33 -13.46 -6.01 -1.64
N LEU A 34 -12.24 -6.49 -1.35
CA LEU A 34 -12.03 -7.53 -0.33
C LEU A 34 -12.24 -6.98 1.08
N SER A 35 -11.74 -5.78 1.36
CA SER A 35 -11.61 -5.25 2.71
C SER A 35 -12.86 -4.53 3.23
N GLN A 36 -13.62 -3.84 2.37
CA GLN A 36 -14.77 -3.05 2.81
C GLN A 36 -15.83 -3.86 3.61
N PRO A 37 -16.22 -5.08 3.20
CA PRO A 37 -17.14 -5.89 4.00
C PRO A 37 -16.57 -6.23 5.38
N ILE A 38 -15.27 -6.52 5.46
CA ILE A 38 -14.59 -6.85 6.72
C ILE A 38 -14.60 -5.64 7.65
N PHE A 39 -14.20 -4.46 7.14
CA PHE A 39 -14.20 -3.21 7.92
C PHE A 39 -15.58 -2.86 8.45
N LYS A 40 -16.62 -3.11 7.64
CA LYS A 40 -18.02 -2.92 8.07
C LYS A 40 -18.38 -3.83 9.24
N GLU A 41 -18.08 -5.13 9.17
CA GLU A 41 -18.37 -6.07 10.26
C GLU A 41 -17.51 -5.84 11.52
N ALA A 42 -16.35 -5.22 11.34
CA ALA A 42 -15.46 -4.76 12.39
C ALA A 42 -15.90 -3.43 13.04
N GLY A 43 -16.94 -2.76 12.50
CA GLY A 43 -17.42 -1.47 12.99
C GLY A 43 -16.46 -0.30 12.70
N LEU A 44 -15.54 -0.47 11.74
CA LEU A 44 -14.58 0.55 11.35
C LEU A 44 -15.11 1.38 10.17
N ASN A 45 -14.80 2.68 10.19
CA ASN A 45 -15.03 3.50 9.01
C ASN A 45 -13.94 3.23 7.97
N SER A 46 -14.32 2.58 6.86
CA SER A 46 -13.40 2.25 5.76
C SER A 46 -12.64 3.45 5.18
N GLN A 47 -13.16 4.67 5.31
CA GLN A 47 -12.47 5.89 4.84
C GLN A 47 -11.24 6.24 5.69
N ASN A 48 -11.19 5.76 6.93
CA ASN A 48 -10.06 5.98 7.84
C ASN A 48 -8.97 4.92 7.69
N ILE A 49 -9.22 3.88 6.88
CA ILE A 49 -8.28 2.78 6.68
C ILE A 49 -7.68 2.87 5.30
N LYS A 50 -6.37 3.11 5.23
CA LYS A 50 -5.62 3.09 3.97
C LYS A 50 -5.00 1.71 3.77
N ILE A 51 -5.08 1.19 2.54
CA ILE A 51 -4.41 -0.04 2.14
C ILE A 51 -3.27 0.33 1.21
N TYR A 52 -2.06 -0.10 1.54
CA TYR A 52 -0.85 0.12 0.77
C TYR A 52 -0.33 -1.19 0.20
N ILE A 53 0.09 -1.15 -1.06
CA ILE A 53 0.72 -2.28 -1.74
C ILE A 53 2.23 -2.06 -1.66
N VAL A 54 2.96 -3.04 -1.11
CA VAL A 54 4.42 -3.00 -1.02
C VAL A 54 5.00 -3.91 -2.09
N ASN A 55 5.90 -3.37 -2.92
CA ASN A 55 6.67 -4.12 -3.89
C ASN A 55 7.75 -4.96 -3.18
N ASP A 56 7.31 -6.08 -2.66
CA ASP A 56 8.14 -7.06 -1.97
C ASP A 56 7.61 -8.46 -2.32
N ASP A 57 8.52 -9.37 -2.63
CA ASP A 57 8.22 -10.76 -2.97
C ASP A 57 8.00 -11.64 -1.72
N SER A 58 8.25 -11.10 -0.51
CA SER A 58 7.92 -11.76 0.74
C SER A 58 6.40 -11.90 0.91
N ILE A 59 5.98 -13.02 1.52
CA ILE A 59 4.59 -13.28 1.83
C ILE A 59 4.31 -12.58 3.17
N ASN A 60 3.85 -11.33 3.13
CA ASN A 60 3.60 -10.57 4.35
C ASN A 60 2.43 -9.59 4.19
N ALA A 61 1.80 -9.26 5.31
CA ALA A 61 0.91 -8.14 5.49
C ALA A 61 1.02 -7.66 6.94
N PHE A 62 0.78 -6.38 7.20
CA PHE A 62 0.90 -5.83 8.55
C PHE A 62 0.12 -4.52 8.71
N VAL A 63 -0.16 -4.14 9.96
CA VAL A 63 -0.72 -2.84 10.32
C VAL A 63 0.35 -1.90 10.87
N SER A 64 0.41 -0.66 10.39
CA SER A 64 1.36 0.34 10.90
C SER A 64 0.87 1.78 10.74
N GLY A 65 1.49 2.73 11.45
CA GLY A 65 1.19 4.16 11.34
C GLY A 65 -0.26 4.56 11.63
N GLY A 66 -0.95 3.82 12.50
CA GLY A 66 -2.38 4.01 12.79
C GLY A 66 -3.22 2.93 12.12
N GLN A 67 -4.25 3.34 11.36
CA GLN A 67 -5.17 2.44 10.67
C GLN A 67 -4.72 2.19 9.23
N ASN A 68 -3.44 1.87 9.00
CA ASN A 68 -2.96 1.52 7.66
C ASN A 68 -2.62 0.04 7.58
N VAL A 69 -3.10 -0.62 6.53
CA VAL A 69 -2.78 -2.02 6.22
C VAL A 69 -1.80 -2.04 5.05
N PHE A 70 -0.68 -2.72 5.22
CA PHE A 70 0.33 -2.95 4.20
C PHE A 70 0.23 -4.38 3.72
N ILE A 71 0.24 -4.58 2.41
CA ILE A 71 0.13 -5.90 1.77
C ILE A 71 1.27 -6.04 0.77
N ASN A 72 2.13 -7.03 0.98
CA ASN A 72 3.24 -7.28 0.07
C ASN A 72 2.74 -7.97 -1.21
N THR A 73 3.34 -7.64 -2.35
CA THR A 73 3.01 -8.27 -3.63
C THR A 73 3.23 -9.78 -3.62
N GLY A 74 4.20 -10.28 -2.85
CA GLY A 74 4.45 -11.70 -2.65
C GLY A 74 3.24 -12.44 -2.07
N LEU A 75 2.55 -11.84 -1.10
CA LEU A 75 1.31 -12.40 -0.55
C LEU A 75 0.21 -12.52 -1.61
N ILE A 76 -0.02 -11.44 -2.38
CA ILE A 76 -1.03 -11.41 -3.45
C ILE A 76 -0.71 -12.47 -4.51
N ARG A 77 0.57 -12.59 -4.91
CA ARG A 77 1.03 -13.48 -5.97
C ARG A 77 1.10 -14.95 -5.57
N LYS A 78 1.38 -15.25 -4.30
CA LYS A 78 1.50 -16.64 -3.80
C LYS A 78 0.15 -17.33 -3.72
N TYR A 79 -0.85 -16.65 -3.19
CA TYR A 79 -2.17 -17.23 -2.96
C TYR A 79 -3.13 -16.74 -4.03
N ASN A 80 -3.29 -17.51 -5.10
CA ASN A 80 -4.13 -17.17 -6.24
C ASN A 80 -5.64 -17.33 -5.99
N THR A 81 -6.11 -17.22 -4.75
CA THR A 81 -7.54 -17.31 -4.38
C THR A 81 -7.94 -16.12 -3.50
N PRO A 82 -9.08 -15.44 -3.78
CA PRO A 82 -9.54 -14.30 -2.98
C PRO A 82 -9.70 -14.61 -1.49
N ASN A 83 -10.13 -15.84 -1.17
CA ASN A 83 -10.38 -16.25 0.21
C ASN A 83 -9.14 -16.18 1.12
N ALA A 84 -7.94 -16.44 0.59
CA ALA A 84 -6.70 -16.31 1.37
C ALA A 84 -6.46 -14.85 1.77
N LEU A 85 -6.57 -13.92 0.82
CA LEU A 85 -6.41 -12.50 1.08
C LEU A 85 -7.50 -11.95 2.02
N ILE A 86 -8.75 -12.41 1.88
CA ILE A 86 -9.85 -12.07 2.79
C ILE A 86 -9.51 -12.49 4.23
N GLY A 87 -8.98 -13.70 4.42
CA GLY A 87 -8.55 -14.19 5.73
C GLY A 87 -7.44 -13.34 6.35
N VAL A 88 -6.43 -12.95 5.56
CA VAL A 88 -5.34 -12.07 6.04
C VAL A 88 -5.85 -10.68 6.37
N ILE A 89 -6.65 -10.08 5.51
CA ILE A 89 -7.21 -8.75 5.77
C ILE A 89 -8.09 -8.78 7.02
N ALA A 90 -8.83 -9.86 7.26
CA ALA A 90 -9.60 -10.04 8.49
C ALA A 90 -8.71 -10.12 9.74
N HIS A 91 -7.56 -10.81 9.65
CA HIS A 91 -6.54 -10.87 10.70
C HIS A 91 -5.93 -9.49 10.99
N GLU A 92 -5.47 -8.78 9.96
CA GLU A 92 -4.95 -7.41 10.10
C GLU A 92 -6.01 -6.45 10.67
N THR A 93 -7.27 -6.60 10.25
CA THR A 93 -8.38 -5.84 10.83
C THR A 93 -8.55 -6.13 12.33
N GLY A 94 -8.35 -7.38 12.75
CA GLY A 94 -8.33 -7.76 14.16
C GLY A 94 -7.23 -7.06 14.96
N HIS A 95 -6.05 -6.84 14.38
CA HIS A 95 -5.00 -6.03 15.00
C HIS A 95 -5.41 -4.57 15.18
N ILE A 96 -6.13 -4.00 14.20
CA ILE A 96 -6.64 -2.62 14.27
C ILE A 96 -7.69 -2.49 15.38
N THR A 97 -8.72 -3.33 15.37
CA THR A 97 -9.83 -3.23 16.33
C THR A 97 -9.40 -3.51 17.76
N ALA A 98 -8.46 -4.42 17.96
CA ALA A 98 -7.90 -4.69 19.26
C ALA A 98 -6.84 -3.65 19.70
N GLY A 99 -6.49 -2.67 18.86
CA GLY A 99 -5.51 -1.63 19.21
C GLY A 99 -4.12 -2.18 19.52
N HIS A 100 -3.73 -3.31 18.91
CA HIS A 100 -2.45 -3.98 19.18
C HIS A 100 -1.25 -3.08 18.88
N LEU A 101 -1.34 -2.25 17.83
CA LEU A 101 -0.28 -1.31 17.47
C LEU A 101 -0.01 -0.31 18.60
N ALA A 102 -1.05 0.25 19.22
CA ALA A 102 -0.93 1.20 20.33
C ALA A 102 -0.42 0.52 21.61
N ARG A 103 -0.76 -0.75 21.83
CA ARG A 103 -0.36 -1.53 23.01
C ARG A 103 1.01 -2.20 22.89
N SER A 104 1.63 -2.18 21.70
CA SER A 104 2.95 -2.79 21.47
C SER A 104 4.04 -2.28 22.44
N ALA A 105 3.97 -0.99 22.82
CA ALA A 105 4.86 -0.37 23.80
C ALA A 105 4.70 -0.95 25.22
N GLU A 106 3.52 -1.45 25.58
CA GLU A 106 3.26 -2.06 26.89
C GLU A 106 4.05 -3.36 27.06
N GLY A 107 3.97 -4.26 26.06
CA GLY A 107 4.72 -5.52 26.08
C GLY A 107 6.24 -5.31 26.05
N ALA A 108 6.71 -4.33 25.28
CA ALA A 108 8.13 -3.96 25.27
C ALA A 108 8.60 -3.43 26.64
N LYS A 109 7.79 -2.57 27.28
CA LYS A 109 8.08 -2.02 28.61
C LYS A 109 8.13 -3.12 29.68
N GLU A 110 7.22 -4.09 29.64
CA GLU A 110 7.21 -5.20 30.60
C GLU A 110 8.47 -6.07 30.47
N ALA A 111 8.87 -6.40 29.24
CA ALA A 111 10.10 -7.13 28.96
C ALA A 111 11.36 -6.35 29.40
N GLN A 112 11.40 -5.04 29.13
CA GLN A 112 12.48 -4.16 29.58
C GLN A 112 12.57 -4.09 31.11
N ASN A 113 11.45 -4.01 31.82
CA ASN A 113 11.43 -4.02 33.28
C ASN A 113 11.98 -5.33 33.85
N ALA A 114 11.62 -6.47 33.28
CA ALA A 114 12.15 -7.77 33.68
C ALA A 114 13.67 -7.87 33.43
N MET A 115 14.14 -7.36 32.30
CA MET A 115 15.58 -7.30 31.98
C MET A 115 16.33 -6.38 32.95
N LEU A 116 15.78 -5.19 33.25
CA LEU A 116 16.37 -4.24 34.20
C LEU A 116 16.47 -4.83 35.61
N LEU A 117 15.39 -5.45 36.10
CA LEU A 117 15.39 -6.12 37.39
C LEU A 117 16.47 -7.21 37.46
N SER A 118 16.57 -8.02 36.41
CA SER A 118 17.60 -9.06 36.35
C SER A 118 19.02 -8.49 36.32
N TYR A 119 19.20 -7.38 35.62
CA TYR A 119 20.49 -6.69 35.58
C TYR A 119 20.90 -6.17 36.96
N LEU A 120 19.97 -5.54 37.68
CA LEU A 120 20.20 -5.07 39.06
C LEU A 120 20.54 -6.22 40.01
N LEU A 121 19.81 -7.34 39.93
CA LEU A 121 20.08 -8.52 40.75
C LEU A 121 21.43 -9.16 40.40
N GLY A 122 21.78 -9.22 39.11
CA GLY A 122 23.05 -9.75 38.65
C GLY A 122 24.25 -8.93 39.11
N ILE A 123 24.15 -7.59 39.04
CA ILE A 123 25.16 -6.68 39.62
C ILE A 123 25.26 -6.90 41.13
N GLY A 124 24.12 -6.98 41.84
CA GLY A 124 24.10 -7.23 43.27
C GLY A 124 24.82 -8.53 43.66
N ALA A 125 24.60 -9.61 42.91
CA ALA A 125 25.30 -10.88 43.12
C ALA A 125 26.80 -10.80 42.82
N ALA A 126 27.19 -10.10 41.75
CA ALA A 126 28.60 -9.91 41.40
C ALA A 126 29.37 -9.11 42.46
N ILE A 127 28.79 -8.01 42.95
CA ILE A 127 29.38 -7.19 44.03
C ILE A 127 29.42 -7.95 45.35
N SER A 128 28.49 -8.89 45.58
CA SER A 128 28.48 -9.79 46.75
C SER A 128 29.49 -10.95 46.67
N GLY A 129 30.40 -10.93 45.69
CA GLY A 129 31.46 -11.92 45.54
C GLY A 129 31.11 -13.14 44.68
N ALA A 130 30.00 -13.11 43.94
CA ALA A 130 29.55 -14.18 43.05
C ALA A 130 29.39 -13.69 41.59
N PRO A 131 30.49 -13.31 40.91
CA PRO A 131 30.44 -12.74 39.56
C PRO A 131 29.81 -13.70 38.52
N ASP A 132 30.11 -14.99 38.60
CA ASP A 132 29.54 -15.99 37.68
C ASP A 132 28.03 -16.18 37.89
N ALA A 133 27.58 -16.15 39.14
CA ALA A 133 26.15 -16.18 39.46
C ALA A 133 25.45 -14.90 38.97
N GLY A 134 26.11 -13.74 39.09
CA GLY A 134 25.62 -12.47 38.55
C GLY A 134 25.43 -12.51 37.03
N ALA A 135 26.41 -13.04 36.30
CA ALA A 135 26.31 -13.23 34.85
C ALA A 135 25.18 -14.20 34.46
N ALA A 136 25.04 -15.32 35.17
CA ALA A 136 23.97 -16.28 34.94
C ALA A 136 22.56 -15.68 35.18
N VAL A 137 22.41 -14.85 36.22
CA VAL A 137 21.16 -14.12 36.49
C VAL A 137 20.85 -13.17 35.34
N ILE A 138 21.80 -12.35 34.88
CA ILE A 138 21.61 -11.42 33.77
C ILE A 138 21.12 -12.16 32.51
N LEU A 139 21.84 -13.21 32.11
CA LEU A 139 21.49 -14.02 30.95
C LEU A 139 20.10 -14.68 31.09
N GLY A 140 19.81 -15.26 32.26
CA GLY A 140 18.51 -15.86 32.56
C GLY A 140 17.37 -14.85 32.52
N GLY A 141 17.63 -13.61 32.93
CA GLY A 141 16.71 -12.49 32.85
C GLY A 141 16.42 -12.03 31.43
N SER A 142 17.46 -11.87 30.60
CA SER A 142 17.29 -11.54 29.18
C SER A 142 16.44 -12.58 28.44
N GLN A 143 16.68 -13.87 28.71
CA GLN A 143 15.86 -14.94 28.13
C GLN A 143 14.42 -14.92 28.66
N SER A 144 14.23 -14.56 29.94
CA SER A 144 12.89 -14.42 30.54
C SER A 144 12.12 -13.24 29.96
N ALA A 145 12.78 -12.09 29.77
CA ALA A 145 12.22 -10.92 29.10
C ALA A 145 11.80 -11.23 27.67
N GLN A 146 12.64 -11.96 26.91
CA GLN A 146 12.29 -12.42 25.56
C GLN A 146 11.06 -13.34 25.57
N ARG A 147 11.00 -14.31 26.50
CA ARG A 147 9.81 -15.18 26.66
C ARG A 147 8.55 -14.40 27.01
N LEU A 148 8.68 -13.35 27.82
CA LEU A 148 7.57 -12.48 28.21
C LEU A 148 7.03 -11.72 27.01
N TYR A 149 7.92 -11.10 26.22
CA TYR A 149 7.55 -10.43 24.98
C TYR A 149 6.89 -11.39 23.97
N MET A 150 7.46 -12.58 23.77
CA MET A 150 6.87 -13.61 22.89
C MET A 150 5.54 -14.17 23.41
N LYS A 151 5.29 -14.13 24.72
CA LYS A 151 3.97 -14.47 25.29
C LYS A 151 2.97 -13.35 24.98
N PHE A 152 3.37 -12.10 25.18
CA PHE A 152 2.56 -10.92 24.86
C PHE A 152 2.12 -10.94 23.38
N THR A 153 3.06 -11.10 22.44
CA THR A 153 2.75 -11.15 21.00
C THR A 153 1.81 -12.30 20.64
N ARG A 154 2.04 -13.51 21.18
CA ARG A 154 1.13 -14.65 20.98
C ARG A 154 -0.30 -14.37 21.47
N THR A 155 -0.47 -13.65 22.58
CA THR A 155 -1.81 -13.25 23.04
C THR A 155 -2.46 -12.25 22.08
N GLN A 156 -1.68 -11.34 21.48
CA GLN A 156 -2.20 -10.44 20.43
C GLN A 156 -2.65 -11.26 19.20
N GLU A 157 -1.85 -12.23 18.75
CA GLU A 157 -2.20 -13.10 17.62
C GLU A 157 -3.48 -13.91 17.88
N GLU A 158 -3.64 -14.52 19.06
CA GLU A 158 -4.86 -15.26 19.41
C GLU A 158 -6.12 -14.36 19.43
N ALA A 159 -5.96 -13.10 19.84
CA ALA A 159 -7.05 -12.11 19.81
C ALA A 159 -7.37 -11.65 18.38
N ALA A 160 -6.36 -11.42 17.54
CA ALA A 160 -6.54 -11.06 16.13
C ALA A 160 -7.22 -12.20 15.36
N ASP A 161 -6.80 -13.47 15.55
CA ASP A 161 -7.45 -14.65 14.98
C ASP A 161 -8.93 -14.74 15.41
N ALA A 162 -9.22 -14.45 16.70
CA ALA A 162 -10.58 -14.49 17.21
C ALA A 162 -11.49 -13.46 16.54
N HIS A 163 -11.01 -12.22 16.40
CA HIS A 163 -11.72 -11.17 15.68
C HIS A 163 -11.87 -11.47 14.19
N ALA A 164 -10.82 -12.00 13.55
CA ALA A 164 -10.87 -12.40 12.15
C ALA A 164 -11.98 -13.43 11.91
N ILE A 165 -12.05 -14.48 12.75
CA ILE A 165 -13.14 -15.48 12.68
C ILE A 165 -14.50 -14.82 12.89
N GLU A 166 -14.63 -13.90 13.85
CA GLU A 166 -15.89 -13.18 14.10
C GLU A 166 -16.36 -12.40 12.87
N TYR A 167 -15.46 -11.69 12.19
CA TYR A 167 -15.78 -10.93 10.98
C TYR A 167 -16.16 -11.87 9.83
N LEU A 168 -15.39 -12.93 9.61
CA LEU A 168 -15.68 -13.94 8.59
C LEU A 168 -17.03 -14.62 8.86
N ASP A 169 -17.38 -14.89 10.12
CA ASP A 169 -18.65 -15.47 10.51
C ASP A 169 -19.84 -14.56 10.18
N LYS A 170 -19.74 -13.28 10.52
CA LYS A 170 -20.76 -12.27 10.20
C LYS A 170 -20.96 -12.15 8.70
N MET A 171 -19.89 -12.22 7.92
CA MET A 171 -19.93 -12.24 6.46
C MET A 171 -20.39 -13.59 5.88
N ARG A 172 -20.41 -14.65 6.68
CA ARG A 172 -20.61 -16.07 6.28
C ARG A 172 -19.56 -16.58 5.30
N TYR A 173 -18.28 -16.23 5.54
CA TYR A 173 -17.12 -16.65 4.75
C TYR A 173 -16.33 -17.77 5.45
N PRO A 174 -15.80 -18.75 4.69
CA PRO A 174 -14.96 -19.79 5.25
C PRO A 174 -13.59 -19.25 5.66
N ALA A 175 -13.08 -19.66 6.82
CA ALA A 175 -11.74 -19.28 7.30
C ALA A 175 -10.59 -20.11 6.67
N ASP A 176 -10.89 -20.97 5.70
CA ASP A 176 -9.93 -21.88 5.06
C ASP A 176 -8.73 -21.14 4.45
N GLY A 177 -8.95 -19.91 3.96
CA GLY A 177 -7.87 -19.06 3.46
C GLY A 177 -6.82 -18.74 4.53
N LEU A 178 -7.27 -18.34 5.73
CA LEU A 178 -6.40 -18.05 6.86
C LEU A 178 -5.70 -19.31 7.38
N ILE A 179 -6.43 -20.43 7.47
CA ILE A 179 -5.88 -21.72 7.90
C ILE A 179 -4.74 -22.15 6.95
N LYS A 180 -4.96 -22.10 5.63
CA LYS A 180 -3.95 -22.50 4.63
C LYS A 180 -2.70 -21.62 4.68
N LEU A 181 -2.83 -20.33 5.02
CA LEU A 181 -1.69 -19.45 5.21
C LEU A 181 -0.87 -19.87 6.44
N LEU A 182 -1.54 -20.09 7.57
CA LEU A 182 -0.86 -20.51 8.79
C LEU A 182 -0.19 -21.88 8.65
N GLU A 183 -0.84 -22.83 7.98
CA GLU A 183 -0.25 -24.15 7.67
C GLU A 183 0.97 -24.05 6.75
N PHE A 184 0.95 -23.14 5.77
CA PHE A 184 2.09 -22.89 4.89
C PHE A 184 3.33 -22.45 5.67
N PHE A 185 3.18 -21.47 6.56
CA PHE A 185 4.29 -21.01 7.38
C PHE A 185 4.67 -22.01 8.49
N GLU A 186 3.73 -22.81 9.03
CA GLU A 186 4.05 -23.94 9.91
C GLU A 186 4.99 -24.93 9.20
N MET A 187 4.72 -25.23 7.93
CA MET A 187 5.58 -26.11 7.12
C MET A 187 6.96 -25.49 6.83
N GLN A 188 7.05 -24.18 6.58
CA GLN A 188 8.34 -23.51 6.35
C GLN A 188 9.27 -23.55 7.58
N MET A 189 8.71 -23.46 8.79
CA MET A 189 9.48 -23.58 10.04
C MET A 189 10.17 -24.95 10.22
N VAL A 190 9.67 -26.01 9.57
CA VAL A 190 10.24 -27.36 9.67
C VAL A 190 11.43 -27.56 8.71
N GLY A 191 11.51 -26.77 7.62
CA GLY A 191 12.46 -26.99 6.53
C GLY A 191 13.63 -26.00 6.41
N TYR A 192 13.50 -24.77 6.93
CA TYR A 192 14.50 -23.71 6.75
C TYR A 192 14.85 -23.05 8.09
N LYS A 193 16.05 -23.34 8.62
CA LYS A 193 16.55 -22.75 9.87
C LYS A 193 17.29 -21.42 9.69
N ASP A 194 17.74 -21.11 8.47
CA ASP A 194 18.71 -20.01 8.25
C ASP A 194 18.07 -18.70 7.70
N GLN A 195 16.80 -18.73 7.30
CA GLN A 195 16.02 -17.54 6.94
C GLN A 195 14.63 -17.67 7.58
N LEU A 196 14.44 -17.03 8.73
CA LEU A 196 13.11 -16.88 9.29
C LEU A 196 12.33 -15.89 8.38
N ASP A 197 11.21 -16.34 7.80
CA ASP A 197 10.36 -15.47 6.99
C ASP A 197 9.95 -14.22 7.78
N GLU A 198 9.91 -13.07 7.12
CA GLU A 198 9.55 -11.78 7.75
C GLU A 198 8.18 -11.85 8.45
N TYR A 199 7.25 -12.59 7.87
CA TYR A 199 5.94 -12.86 8.48
C TYR A 199 6.03 -13.57 9.83
N LEU A 200 7.00 -14.47 10.04
CA LEU A 200 7.18 -15.17 11.31
C LEU A 200 7.77 -14.26 12.40
N LEU A 201 8.43 -13.16 12.01
CA LEU A 201 8.91 -12.13 12.93
C LEU A 201 7.75 -11.24 13.41
N SER A 202 6.82 -10.89 12.52
CA SER A 202 5.65 -10.06 12.86
C SER A 202 4.50 -10.87 13.48
N HIS A 203 4.26 -12.10 13.00
CA HIS A 203 3.15 -12.97 13.39
C HIS A 203 3.66 -14.35 13.83
N PRO A 204 4.05 -14.52 15.11
CA PRO A 204 4.48 -15.82 15.62
C PRO A 204 3.40 -16.89 15.47
N ILE A 205 3.73 -17.98 14.79
CA ILE A 205 2.80 -19.09 14.54
C ILE A 205 2.94 -20.17 15.60
N SER A 206 1.82 -20.80 15.93
CA SER A 206 1.81 -22.04 16.72
C SER A 206 0.72 -22.99 16.21
N ARG A 207 0.97 -24.29 16.30
CA ARG A 207 -0.04 -25.32 15.98
C ARG A 207 -1.35 -25.11 16.73
N LYS A 208 -1.28 -24.60 17.97
CA LYS A 208 -2.44 -24.24 18.79
C LYS A 208 -3.37 -23.23 18.11
N ARG A 209 -2.82 -22.22 17.41
CA ARG A 209 -3.64 -21.23 16.67
C ARG A 209 -4.43 -21.91 15.55
N ILE A 210 -3.75 -22.74 14.75
CA ILE A 210 -4.37 -23.49 13.65
C ILE A 210 -5.48 -24.40 14.16
N GLU A 211 -5.22 -25.16 15.23
CA GLU A 211 -6.20 -26.04 15.87
C GLU A 211 -7.40 -25.26 16.40
N LEU A 212 -7.17 -24.12 17.08
CA LEU A 212 -8.24 -23.28 17.61
C LEU A 212 -9.16 -22.75 16.50
N ILE A 213 -8.57 -22.26 15.40
CA ILE A 213 -9.34 -21.78 14.24
C ILE A 213 -10.16 -22.95 13.67
N LYS A 214 -9.53 -24.11 13.41
CA LYS A 214 -10.22 -25.31 12.91
C LYS A 214 -11.37 -25.75 13.81
N THR A 215 -11.18 -25.78 15.13
CA THR A 215 -12.23 -26.14 16.08
C THR A 215 -13.39 -25.15 16.06
N ARG A 216 -13.10 -23.84 15.99
CA ARG A 216 -14.14 -22.79 15.94
C ARG A 216 -14.92 -22.76 14.62
N THR A 217 -14.37 -23.34 13.56
CA THR A 217 -15.00 -23.35 12.23
C THR A 217 -15.51 -24.72 11.79
N ALA A 218 -15.20 -25.80 12.52
CA ALA A 218 -15.53 -27.18 12.16
C ALA A 218 -17.03 -27.44 11.86
N HIS A 219 -17.93 -26.71 12.52
CA HIS A 219 -19.38 -26.89 12.35
C HIS A 219 -20.00 -25.89 11.35
N LYS A 220 -19.19 -25.06 10.69
CA LYS A 220 -19.66 -24.00 9.80
C LYS A 220 -19.53 -24.41 8.35
N ASN A 221 -20.66 -24.65 7.69
CA ASN A 221 -20.73 -24.96 6.26
C ASN A 221 -20.88 -23.68 5.43
N PHE A 222 -19.92 -22.76 5.57
CA PHE A 222 -19.86 -21.57 4.72
C PHE A 222 -19.28 -21.90 3.35
N SER A 223 -19.76 -21.21 2.31
CA SER A 223 -19.29 -21.39 0.95
C SER A 223 -18.85 -20.06 0.37
N ASP A 224 -17.59 -20.00 -0.05
CA ASP A 224 -17.03 -18.89 -0.79
C ASP A 224 -17.29 -19.00 -2.30
N LYS A 225 -18.02 -20.02 -2.77
CA LYS A 225 -18.20 -20.30 -4.21
C LYS A 225 -18.74 -19.11 -4.99
N LYS A 226 -19.80 -18.46 -4.50
CA LYS A 226 -20.40 -17.29 -5.18
C LYS A 226 -19.44 -16.11 -5.19
N THR A 227 -18.75 -15.87 -4.07
CA THR A 227 -17.80 -14.77 -3.99
C THR A 227 -16.59 -15.01 -4.89
N ASN A 228 -16.00 -16.20 -4.84
CA ASN A 228 -14.88 -16.57 -5.69
C ASN A 228 -15.29 -16.50 -7.17
N GLN A 229 -16.51 -16.90 -7.55
CA GLN A 229 -16.99 -16.72 -8.93
C GLN A 229 -16.96 -15.25 -9.39
N LYS A 230 -17.23 -14.30 -8.49
CA LYS A 230 -17.17 -12.87 -8.79
C LYS A 230 -15.74 -12.31 -8.74
N LEU A 231 -14.97 -12.66 -7.70
CA LEU A 231 -13.68 -12.04 -7.39
C LEU A 231 -12.50 -12.71 -8.06
N GLN A 232 -12.57 -14.00 -8.39
CA GLN A 232 -11.48 -14.74 -9.00
C GLN A 232 -11.08 -14.17 -10.38
N PRO A 233 -12.01 -13.79 -11.27
CA PRO A 233 -11.63 -13.14 -12.53
C PRO A 233 -10.88 -11.82 -12.32
N ILE A 234 -11.31 -11.01 -11.34
CA ILE A 234 -10.66 -9.74 -10.98
C ILE A 234 -9.26 -10.02 -10.43
N MET A 235 -9.14 -10.99 -9.52
CA MET A 235 -7.85 -11.41 -8.97
C MET A 235 -6.91 -11.91 -10.07
N ASN A 236 -7.40 -12.71 -11.01
CA ASN A 236 -6.59 -13.22 -12.11
C ASN A 236 -6.06 -12.07 -12.98
N ARG A 237 -6.85 -11.01 -13.18
CA ARG A 237 -6.44 -9.79 -13.89
C ARG A 237 -5.37 -9.03 -13.12
N VAL A 238 -5.54 -8.85 -11.81
CA VAL A 238 -4.54 -8.23 -10.92
C VAL A 238 -3.23 -9.01 -10.95
N LEU A 239 -3.29 -10.34 -10.81
CA LEU A 239 -2.11 -11.21 -10.90
C LEU A 239 -1.41 -11.08 -12.26
N ALA A 240 -2.18 -11.00 -13.35
CA ALA A 240 -1.66 -10.79 -14.68
C ALA A 240 -0.97 -9.42 -14.83
N LYS A 241 -1.55 -8.36 -14.24
CA LYS A 241 -0.95 -7.01 -14.21
C LYS A 241 0.36 -7.00 -13.44
N LEU A 242 0.34 -7.53 -12.21
CA LEU A 242 1.51 -7.60 -11.33
C LEU A 242 2.63 -8.42 -12.00
N ALA A 243 2.32 -9.56 -12.60
CA ALA A 243 3.31 -10.34 -13.36
C ALA A 243 3.86 -9.57 -14.58
N GLY A 244 3.05 -8.74 -15.23
CA GLY A 244 3.51 -7.89 -16.34
C GLY A 244 4.49 -6.81 -15.88
N PHE A 245 4.19 -6.13 -14.77
CA PHE A 245 4.95 -4.98 -14.27
C PHE A 245 6.15 -5.35 -13.39
N ILE A 246 6.03 -6.36 -12.52
CA ILE A 246 7.06 -6.71 -11.53
C ILE A 246 8.13 -7.61 -12.15
N ASP A 247 7.72 -8.66 -12.87
CA ASP A 247 8.66 -9.65 -13.40
C ASP A 247 9.56 -9.08 -14.51
N GLN A 248 10.70 -9.74 -14.73
CA GLN A 248 11.61 -9.39 -15.82
C GLN A 248 10.93 -9.66 -17.17
N PRO A 249 10.88 -8.67 -18.09
CA PRO A 249 10.09 -8.79 -19.31
C PRO A 249 10.41 -10.02 -20.17
N ASP A 250 11.68 -10.40 -20.28
CA ASP A 250 12.11 -11.57 -21.05
C ASP A 250 11.65 -12.90 -20.43
N GLU A 251 11.68 -13.00 -19.10
CA GLU A 251 11.19 -14.16 -18.36
C GLU A 251 9.67 -14.27 -18.48
N THR A 252 8.97 -13.14 -18.38
CA THR A 252 7.52 -13.07 -18.59
C THR A 252 7.14 -13.54 -20.00
N LEU A 253 7.77 -12.99 -21.04
CA LEU A 253 7.48 -13.39 -22.42
C LEU A 253 7.81 -14.86 -22.69
N LYS A 254 8.86 -15.39 -22.07
CA LYS A 254 9.20 -16.83 -22.14
C LYS A 254 8.15 -17.69 -21.44
N LYS A 255 7.73 -17.32 -20.22
CA LYS A 255 6.73 -18.05 -19.41
C LYS A 255 5.37 -18.09 -20.11
N TYR A 256 4.94 -16.99 -20.71
CA TYR A 256 3.64 -16.86 -21.36
C TYR A 256 3.66 -17.12 -22.88
N LYS A 257 4.78 -17.61 -23.43
CA LYS A 257 4.96 -17.81 -24.90
C LYS A 257 3.82 -18.58 -25.56
N ASN A 258 3.37 -19.67 -24.95
CA ASN A 258 2.33 -20.55 -25.48
C ASN A 258 0.94 -20.31 -24.86
N HIS A 259 0.78 -19.24 -24.08
CA HIS A 259 -0.48 -18.87 -23.45
C HIS A 259 -1.14 -17.75 -24.25
N HIS A 260 -2.38 -17.96 -24.66
CA HIS A 260 -3.12 -17.05 -25.55
C HIS A 260 -4.44 -16.55 -24.95
N ASP A 261 -4.73 -16.89 -23.70
CA ASP A 261 -5.87 -16.35 -22.99
C ASP A 261 -5.70 -14.85 -22.72
N GLU A 262 -6.81 -14.21 -22.34
CA GLU A 262 -6.89 -12.77 -22.15
C GLU A 262 -5.90 -12.24 -21.10
N ASN A 263 -5.71 -12.96 -20.00
CA ASN A 263 -4.78 -12.57 -18.94
C ASN A 263 -3.33 -12.75 -19.39
N ALA A 264 -3.02 -13.83 -20.12
CA ALA A 264 -1.70 -14.00 -20.71
C ALA A 264 -1.35 -12.90 -21.72
N ASN A 265 -2.29 -12.51 -22.58
CA ASN A 265 -2.09 -11.41 -23.53
C ASN A 265 -1.95 -10.06 -22.81
N TYR A 266 -2.71 -9.83 -21.74
CA TYR A 266 -2.56 -8.66 -20.88
C TYR A 266 -1.16 -8.58 -20.25
N THR A 267 -0.69 -9.67 -19.62
CA THR A 267 0.66 -9.75 -19.06
C THR A 267 1.76 -9.54 -20.10
N LYS A 268 1.64 -10.19 -21.27
CA LYS A 268 2.61 -10.03 -22.38
C LYS A 268 2.61 -8.61 -22.94
N SER A 269 1.44 -7.97 -23.07
CA SER A 269 1.31 -6.59 -23.53
C SER A 269 2.11 -5.64 -22.64
N ILE A 270 1.98 -5.79 -21.31
CA ILE A 270 2.75 -5.00 -20.33
C ILE A 270 4.25 -5.30 -20.47
N ALA A 271 4.65 -6.56 -20.57
CA ALA A 271 6.06 -6.92 -20.75
C ALA A 271 6.67 -6.34 -22.04
N LEU A 272 5.92 -6.37 -23.16
CA LEU A 272 6.34 -5.74 -24.43
C LEU A 272 6.47 -4.22 -24.31
N PHE A 273 5.53 -3.58 -23.60
CA PHE A 273 5.62 -2.17 -23.26
C PHE A 273 6.90 -1.86 -22.46
N LYS A 274 7.22 -2.64 -21.42
CA LYS A 274 8.48 -2.51 -20.65
C LYS A 274 9.73 -2.60 -21.53
N LYS A 275 9.65 -3.36 -22.64
CA LYS A 275 10.73 -3.51 -23.63
C LYS A 275 10.75 -2.41 -24.71
N GLY A 276 9.83 -1.45 -24.66
CA GLY A 276 9.67 -0.41 -25.68
C GLY A 276 9.05 -0.92 -27.00
N LYS A 277 8.49 -2.13 -27.02
CA LYS A 277 7.83 -2.74 -28.19
C LYS A 277 6.35 -2.33 -28.23
N ILE A 278 6.12 -1.04 -28.47
CA ILE A 278 4.81 -0.41 -28.28
C ILE A 278 3.75 -0.94 -29.25
N SER A 279 4.08 -1.16 -30.52
CA SER A 279 3.12 -1.70 -31.49
C SER A 279 2.69 -3.13 -31.12
N GLU A 280 3.65 -4.02 -30.83
CA GLU A 280 3.37 -5.39 -30.39
C GLU A 280 2.58 -5.41 -29.05
N SER A 281 2.84 -4.46 -28.16
CA SER A 281 2.10 -4.29 -26.90
C SER A 281 0.62 -3.96 -27.16
N LEU A 282 0.35 -2.98 -28.04
CA LEU A 282 -1.01 -2.56 -28.37
C LEU A 282 -1.76 -3.62 -29.20
N GLU A 283 -1.08 -4.35 -30.08
CA GLU A 283 -1.65 -5.51 -30.81
C GLU A 283 -2.23 -6.57 -29.86
N LEU A 284 -1.66 -6.72 -28.66
CA LEU A 284 -2.19 -7.63 -27.63
C LEU A 284 -3.26 -6.99 -26.74
N LEU A 285 -3.19 -5.68 -26.49
CA LEU A 285 -4.11 -4.99 -25.56
C LEU A 285 -5.43 -4.58 -26.22
N ASP A 286 -5.39 -4.09 -27.46
CA ASP A 286 -6.56 -3.55 -28.14
C ASP A 286 -7.69 -4.58 -28.32
N PRO A 287 -7.42 -5.86 -28.67
CA PRO A 287 -8.47 -6.89 -28.71
C PRO A 287 -9.13 -7.14 -27.34
N ILE A 288 -8.39 -6.94 -26.24
CA ILE A 288 -8.93 -7.08 -24.87
C ILE A 288 -9.88 -5.91 -24.57
N ILE A 289 -9.52 -4.70 -24.99
CA ILE A 289 -10.37 -3.50 -24.87
C ILE A 289 -11.63 -3.66 -25.73
N GLU A 290 -11.51 -4.14 -26.96
CA GLU A 290 -12.66 -4.35 -27.86
C GLU A 290 -13.67 -5.34 -27.28
N LYS A 291 -13.18 -6.41 -26.62
CA LYS A 291 -14.02 -7.39 -25.94
C LYS A 291 -14.64 -6.83 -24.64
N ASN A 292 -13.95 -5.91 -23.96
CA ASN A 292 -14.36 -5.35 -22.67
C ASN A 292 -14.41 -3.80 -22.71
N PRO A 293 -15.23 -3.17 -23.56
CA PRO A 293 -15.12 -1.74 -23.86
C PRO A 293 -15.48 -0.82 -22.69
N ARG A 294 -16.16 -1.36 -21.67
CA ARG A 294 -16.56 -0.66 -20.45
C ARG A 294 -15.56 -0.80 -19.29
N ASP A 295 -14.46 -1.50 -19.50
CA ASP A 295 -13.42 -1.62 -18.49
C ASP A 295 -12.50 -0.39 -18.54
N GLY A 296 -12.68 0.52 -17.58
CA GLY A 296 -11.89 1.75 -17.48
C GLY A 296 -10.40 1.50 -17.25
N PHE A 297 -10.02 0.40 -16.60
CA PHE A 297 -8.60 0.11 -16.30
C PHE A 297 -7.81 -0.31 -17.55
N LEU A 298 -8.48 -0.93 -18.54
CA LEU A 298 -7.82 -1.23 -19.81
C LEU A 298 -7.51 0.04 -20.61
N HIS A 299 -8.43 1.02 -20.59
CA HIS A 299 -8.20 2.34 -21.21
C HIS A 299 -7.13 3.15 -20.45
N GLU A 300 -7.10 3.02 -19.13
CA GLU A 300 -6.05 3.60 -18.27
C GLU A 300 -4.66 3.06 -18.64
N LEU A 301 -4.51 1.73 -18.71
CA LEU A 301 -3.26 1.10 -19.14
C LEU A 301 -2.86 1.51 -20.57
N LYS A 302 -3.83 1.57 -21.50
CA LYS A 302 -3.57 2.06 -22.86
C LYS A 302 -3.07 3.51 -22.84
N GLY A 303 -3.69 4.36 -22.02
CA GLY A 303 -3.23 5.73 -21.77
C GLY A 303 -1.79 5.78 -21.29
N GLN A 304 -1.42 4.93 -20.32
CA GLN A 304 -0.05 4.83 -19.81
C GLN A 304 0.95 4.41 -20.88
N ILE A 305 0.66 3.34 -21.62
CA ILE A 305 1.53 2.83 -22.70
C ILE A 305 1.77 3.92 -23.76
N LEU A 306 0.71 4.64 -24.15
CA LEU A 306 0.79 5.72 -25.13
C LEU A 306 1.56 6.93 -24.58
N PHE A 307 1.31 7.32 -23.33
CA PHE A 307 1.96 8.47 -22.70
C PHE A 307 3.46 8.25 -22.56
N GLU A 308 3.86 7.14 -21.96
CA GLU A 308 5.28 6.81 -21.72
C GLU A 308 6.05 6.50 -23.01
N SER A 309 5.36 6.15 -24.10
CA SER A 309 5.96 6.03 -25.43
C SER A 309 6.03 7.34 -26.23
N GLY A 310 5.56 8.45 -25.67
CA GLY A 310 5.59 9.77 -26.28
C GLY A 310 4.42 10.06 -27.23
N LYS A 311 3.42 9.18 -27.32
CA LYS A 311 2.17 9.40 -28.07
C LYS A 311 1.17 10.19 -27.23
N ILE A 312 1.55 11.43 -26.90
CA ILE A 312 0.85 12.26 -25.90
C ILE A 312 -0.61 12.50 -26.26
N GLN A 313 -0.91 12.86 -27.52
CA GLN A 313 -2.30 13.13 -27.93
C GLN A 313 -3.20 11.89 -27.81
N ASP A 314 -2.71 10.73 -28.27
CA ASP A 314 -3.46 9.46 -28.17
C ASP A 314 -3.66 9.05 -26.71
N SER A 315 -2.68 9.30 -25.84
CA SER A 315 -2.80 9.01 -24.40
C SER A 315 -3.90 9.81 -23.72
N ILE A 316 -4.07 11.09 -24.09
CA ILE A 316 -5.14 11.95 -23.55
C ILE A 316 -6.51 11.38 -23.92
N LEU A 317 -6.68 10.88 -25.16
CA LEU A 317 -7.93 10.25 -25.60
C LEU A 317 -8.22 8.97 -24.80
N ALA A 318 -7.23 8.11 -24.61
CA ALA A 318 -7.37 6.87 -23.84
C ALA A 318 -7.68 7.14 -22.36
N TYR A 319 -6.94 8.05 -21.72
CA TYR A 319 -7.20 8.46 -20.34
C TYR A 319 -8.58 9.11 -20.18
N ASN A 320 -9.00 9.97 -21.10
CA ASN A 320 -10.36 10.54 -21.07
C ASN A 320 -11.43 9.45 -21.15
N GLN A 321 -11.21 8.40 -21.96
CA GLN A 321 -12.11 7.25 -22.02
C GLN A 321 -12.11 6.46 -20.71
N ALA A 322 -10.95 6.29 -20.06
CA ALA A 322 -10.86 5.67 -18.74
C ALA A 322 -11.65 6.47 -17.69
N LEU A 323 -11.48 7.80 -17.64
CA LEU A 323 -12.16 8.67 -16.67
C LEU A 323 -13.69 8.70 -16.82
N LYS A 324 -14.22 8.43 -18.03
CA LYS A 324 -15.68 8.27 -18.24
C LYS A 324 -16.24 6.96 -17.66
N LEU A 325 -15.38 5.95 -17.45
CA LEU A 325 -15.76 4.60 -17.04
C LEU A 325 -15.42 4.31 -15.57
N LEU A 326 -14.36 4.93 -15.06
CA LEU A 326 -13.91 4.76 -13.68
C LEU A 326 -14.81 5.51 -12.69
N SER A 327 -14.96 4.94 -11.51
CA SER A 327 -15.67 5.60 -10.41
C SER A 327 -14.83 6.73 -9.79
N LEU A 328 -15.47 7.61 -9.03
CA LEU A 328 -14.78 8.73 -8.37
C LEU A 328 -13.59 8.27 -7.50
N ILE A 329 -13.74 7.15 -6.79
CA ILE A 329 -12.70 6.60 -5.89
C ILE A 329 -11.60 5.82 -6.64
N ASP A 330 -11.86 5.40 -7.88
CA ASP A 330 -10.91 4.64 -8.72
C ASP A 330 -10.14 5.49 -9.72
N SER A 331 -10.62 6.71 -9.98
CA SER A 331 -10.05 7.65 -10.94
C SER A 331 -8.88 8.54 -10.48
N PRO A 332 -8.55 8.76 -9.18
CA PRO A 332 -7.58 9.81 -8.79
C PRO A 332 -6.20 9.71 -9.46
N THR A 333 -5.57 8.53 -9.46
CA THR A 333 -4.28 8.34 -10.14
C THR A 333 -4.39 8.53 -11.65
N THR A 334 -5.51 8.11 -12.25
CA THR A 334 -5.79 8.33 -13.68
C THR A 334 -5.96 9.82 -13.99
N LYS A 335 -6.59 10.59 -13.11
CA LYS A 335 -6.74 12.05 -13.24
C LYS A 335 -5.38 12.75 -13.22
N ILE A 336 -4.48 12.33 -12.32
CA ILE A 336 -3.11 12.85 -12.28
C ILE A 336 -2.37 12.53 -13.59
N SER A 337 -2.46 11.29 -14.08
CA SER A 337 -1.82 10.88 -15.35
C SER A 337 -2.41 11.61 -16.56
N PHE A 338 -3.74 11.78 -16.61
CA PHE A 338 -4.43 12.55 -17.63
C PHE A 338 -4.00 14.01 -17.66
N ALA A 339 -3.99 14.67 -16.50
CA ALA A 339 -3.54 16.05 -16.36
C ALA A 339 -2.06 16.18 -16.74
N SER A 340 -1.22 15.22 -16.34
CA SER A 340 0.20 15.18 -16.74
C SER A 340 0.38 15.03 -18.25
N ALA A 341 -0.47 14.24 -18.91
CA ALA A 341 -0.48 14.10 -20.36
C ALA A 341 -0.85 15.42 -21.05
N ILE A 342 -1.89 16.10 -20.57
CA ILE A 342 -2.26 17.44 -21.06
C ILE A 342 -1.12 18.43 -20.88
N LEU A 343 -0.52 18.50 -19.69
CA LEU A 343 0.59 19.39 -19.40
C LEU A 343 1.87 19.00 -20.17
N SER A 344 1.97 17.78 -20.69
CA SER A 344 3.08 17.40 -21.58
C SER A 344 2.90 17.90 -23.01
N LEU A 345 1.70 18.33 -23.39
CA LEU A 345 1.51 19.06 -24.64
C LEU A 345 2.21 20.41 -24.57
N LYS A 346 2.89 20.78 -25.67
CA LYS A 346 3.42 22.13 -25.90
C LYS A 346 2.29 23.09 -26.32
N THR A 347 1.18 23.06 -25.59
CA THR A 347 -0.01 23.87 -25.86
C THR A 347 -0.06 25.09 -24.95
N THR A 348 -0.61 26.19 -25.46
CA THR A 348 -0.97 27.39 -24.70
C THR A 348 -2.49 27.51 -24.52
N ASP A 349 -3.23 26.46 -24.86
CA ASP A 349 -4.68 26.40 -24.72
C ASP A 349 -5.08 26.44 -23.23
N ASN A 350 -5.68 27.56 -22.83
CA ASN A 350 -6.12 27.81 -21.47
C ASN A 350 -7.20 26.83 -21.00
N GLU A 351 -8.07 26.35 -21.90
CA GLU A 351 -9.14 25.42 -21.53
C GLU A 351 -8.56 24.04 -21.19
N LEU A 352 -7.57 23.58 -21.96
CA LEU A 352 -6.86 22.34 -21.64
C LEU A 352 -6.09 22.45 -20.32
N ILE A 353 -5.42 23.58 -20.06
CA ILE A 353 -4.71 23.77 -18.80
C ILE A 353 -5.70 23.83 -17.62
N ASN A 354 -6.83 24.51 -17.77
CA ASN A 354 -7.90 24.54 -16.75
C ASN A 354 -8.45 23.12 -16.48
N LEU A 355 -8.64 22.31 -17.53
CA LEU A 355 -9.09 20.93 -17.40
C LEU A 355 -8.07 20.07 -16.63
N ALA A 356 -6.77 20.28 -16.86
CA ALA A 356 -5.71 19.62 -16.10
C ALA A 356 -5.75 20.02 -14.61
N ILE A 357 -5.90 21.32 -14.31
CA ILE A 357 -6.03 21.83 -12.94
C ILE A 357 -7.24 21.21 -12.25
N GLN A 358 -8.42 21.21 -12.90
CA GLN A 358 -9.63 20.64 -12.34
C GLN A 358 -9.44 19.16 -11.96
N ASN A 359 -8.84 18.35 -12.85
CA ASN A 359 -8.59 16.94 -12.58
C ASN A 359 -7.60 16.73 -11.42
N LEU A 360 -6.57 17.56 -11.31
CA LEU A 360 -5.60 17.51 -10.21
C LEU A 360 -6.23 17.92 -8.87
N GLU A 361 -7.04 18.98 -8.84
CA GLU A 361 -7.75 19.42 -7.63
C GLU A 361 -8.80 18.39 -7.19
N GLU A 362 -9.51 17.76 -8.13
CA GLU A 362 -10.41 16.66 -7.79
C GLU A 362 -9.66 15.44 -7.22
N ALA A 363 -8.49 15.10 -7.80
CA ALA A 363 -7.64 14.02 -7.32
C ALA A 363 -7.04 14.32 -5.94
N LYS A 364 -6.77 15.59 -5.61
CA LYS A 364 -6.21 16.03 -4.33
C LYS A 364 -7.04 15.58 -3.14
N ASN A 365 -8.35 15.39 -3.30
CA ASN A 365 -9.22 14.88 -2.23
C ASN A 365 -8.93 13.42 -1.81
N PHE A 366 -8.21 12.67 -2.64
CA PHE A 366 -7.85 11.27 -2.41
C PHE A 366 -6.33 11.04 -2.39
N GLU A 367 -5.58 11.99 -2.96
CA GLU A 367 -4.14 11.91 -3.24
C GLU A 367 -3.37 13.07 -2.59
N ASP A 368 -3.84 13.54 -1.42
CA ASP A 368 -3.25 14.68 -0.68
C ASP A 368 -1.84 14.40 -0.14
N GLU A 369 -1.43 13.14 -0.11
CA GLU A 369 -0.08 12.70 0.24
C GLU A 369 0.81 12.45 -0.99
N ASN A 370 0.35 12.79 -2.20
CA ASN A 370 1.06 12.53 -3.45
C ASN A 370 1.89 13.75 -3.93
N PRO A 371 3.23 13.80 -3.76
CA PRO A 371 4.02 14.97 -4.16
C PRO A 371 3.95 15.22 -5.67
N PHE A 372 3.82 14.18 -6.48
CA PHE A 372 3.75 14.33 -7.93
C PHE A 372 2.52 15.14 -8.35
N LEU A 373 1.37 14.95 -7.68
CA LEU A 373 0.17 15.76 -7.89
C LEU A 373 0.46 17.25 -7.70
N PHE A 374 1.06 17.63 -6.57
CA PHE A 374 1.36 19.03 -6.26
C PHE A 374 2.40 19.63 -7.20
N LYS A 375 3.37 18.82 -7.65
CA LYS A 375 4.32 19.23 -8.68
C LYS A 375 3.61 19.52 -10.02
N GLN A 376 2.61 18.74 -10.40
CA GLN A 376 1.80 19.00 -11.60
C GLN A 376 0.90 20.23 -11.43
N LEU A 377 0.28 20.43 -10.26
CA LEU A 377 -0.48 21.66 -9.96
C LEU A 377 0.40 22.90 -10.09
N ALA A 378 1.61 22.87 -9.52
CA ALA A 378 2.56 23.97 -9.63
C ALA A 378 2.89 24.32 -11.10
N ASN A 379 3.14 23.30 -11.93
CA ASN A 379 3.38 23.47 -13.38
C ASN A 379 2.13 24.06 -14.08
N ALA A 380 0.94 23.53 -13.78
CA ALA A 380 -0.30 24.00 -14.39
C ALA A 380 -0.59 25.48 -14.04
N TYR A 381 -0.48 25.86 -12.76
CA TYR A 381 -0.65 27.25 -12.32
C TYR A 381 0.43 28.18 -12.88
N SER A 382 1.67 27.72 -12.99
CA SER A 382 2.74 28.49 -13.63
C SER A 382 2.41 28.81 -15.09
N ARG A 383 1.86 27.85 -15.86
CA ARG A 383 1.41 28.09 -17.24
C ARG A 383 0.24 29.06 -17.36
N LYS A 384 -0.56 29.18 -16.29
CA LYS A 384 -1.64 30.18 -16.16
C LYS A 384 -1.14 31.55 -15.72
N ASN A 385 0.16 31.70 -15.46
CA ASN A 385 0.73 32.86 -14.77
C ASN A 385 0.10 33.12 -13.39
N ASP A 386 -0.45 32.09 -12.75
CA ASP A 386 -0.91 32.15 -11.36
C ASP A 386 0.26 31.78 -10.43
N GLU A 387 1.16 32.75 -10.26
CA GLU A 387 2.37 32.56 -9.46
C GLU A 387 2.05 32.21 -7.99
N ALA A 388 0.98 32.80 -7.43
CA ALA A 388 0.58 32.60 -6.05
C ALA A 388 0.19 31.14 -5.78
N ARG A 389 -0.70 30.57 -6.60
CA ARG A 389 -1.12 29.16 -6.47
C ARG A 389 -0.01 28.19 -6.90
N SER A 390 0.84 28.58 -7.85
CA SER A 390 2.03 27.79 -8.21
C SER A 390 2.98 27.64 -7.02
N LEU A 391 3.29 28.74 -6.32
CA LEU A 391 4.11 28.72 -5.10
C LEU A 391 3.46 27.93 -3.97
N LEU A 392 2.14 28.05 -3.79
CA LEU A 392 1.43 27.26 -2.78
C LEU A 392 1.54 25.75 -3.05
N ALA A 393 1.34 25.33 -4.30
CA ALA A 393 1.51 23.93 -4.69
C ALA A 393 2.97 23.45 -4.54
N LEU A 394 3.97 24.31 -4.81
CA LEU A 394 5.37 24.01 -4.51
C LEU A 394 5.62 23.86 -3.01
N ALA A 395 4.97 24.65 -2.17
CA ALA A 395 5.07 24.50 -0.72
C ALA A 395 4.51 23.15 -0.25
N GLU A 396 3.35 22.72 -0.78
CA GLU A 396 2.76 21.40 -0.50
C GLU A 396 3.70 20.26 -0.96
N PHE A 397 4.23 20.35 -2.19
CA PHE A 397 5.22 19.40 -2.70
C PHE A 397 6.44 19.28 -1.78
N ASN A 398 7.05 20.41 -1.39
CA ASN A 398 8.26 20.42 -0.57
C ASN A 398 8.01 19.92 0.85
N LEU A 399 6.83 20.14 1.42
CA LEU A 399 6.46 19.55 2.70
C LEU A 399 6.48 18.02 2.62
N LEU A 400 5.87 17.46 1.58
CA LEU A 400 5.71 16.01 1.43
C LEU A 400 7.03 15.28 1.13
N ILE A 401 8.01 15.94 0.50
CA ILE A 401 9.34 15.36 0.28
C ILE A 401 10.33 15.68 1.43
N GLY A 402 9.87 16.29 2.51
CA GLY A 402 10.68 16.60 3.70
C GLY A 402 11.55 17.86 3.60
N GLU A 403 11.44 18.63 2.52
CA GLU A 403 12.18 19.87 2.29
C GLU A 403 11.51 21.06 3.01
N LYS A 404 11.46 21.00 4.34
CA LYS A 404 10.71 21.94 5.19
C LYS A 404 11.11 23.41 4.99
N GLU A 405 12.40 23.71 4.81
CA GLU A 405 12.86 25.08 4.58
C GLU A 405 12.29 25.66 3.28
N LYS A 406 12.28 24.86 2.20
CA LYS A 406 11.67 25.27 0.93
C LYS A 406 10.15 25.40 1.06
N CYS A 407 9.51 24.50 1.81
CA CYS A 407 8.09 24.63 2.12
C CYS A 407 7.77 25.98 2.77
N GLN A 408 8.49 26.35 3.83
CA GLN A 408 8.30 27.63 4.51
C GLN A 408 8.50 28.83 3.58
N LYS A 409 9.58 28.79 2.80
CA LYS A 409 9.88 29.85 1.82
C LYS A 409 8.74 30.04 0.84
N TYR A 410 8.31 28.97 0.17
CA TYR A 410 7.28 29.04 -0.86
C TYR A 410 5.90 29.38 -0.27
N ALA A 411 5.56 28.88 0.92
CA ALA A 411 4.29 29.21 1.58
C ALA A 411 4.21 30.70 1.94
N LYS A 412 5.32 31.30 2.41
CA LYS A 412 5.39 32.74 2.70
C LYS A 412 5.25 33.58 1.42
N GLU A 413 6.01 33.25 0.37
CA GLU A 413 5.94 33.96 -0.92
C GLU A 413 4.56 33.83 -1.57
N ALA A 414 3.91 32.66 -1.47
CA ALA A 414 2.54 32.47 -1.92
C ALA A 414 1.58 33.42 -1.19
N LYS A 415 1.66 33.48 0.15
CA LYS A 415 0.79 34.31 0.99
C LYS A 415 0.92 35.81 0.70
N GLU A 416 2.12 36.28 0.35
CA GLU A 416 2.36 37.67 -0.04
C GLU A 416 1.70 38.03 -1.39
N LYS A 417 1.48 37.04 -2.27
CA LYS A 417 0.90 37.21 -3.61
C LYS A 417 -0.59 36.89 -3.70
N LEU A 418 -1.13 36.09 -2.76
CA LEU A 418 -2.55 35.77 -2.70
C LEU A 418 -3.41 37.00 -2.37
N GLN A 419 -4.60 37.07 -2.95
CA GLN A 419 -5.55 38.14 -2.66
C GLN A 419 -6.32 37.84 -1.38
N LYS A 420 -6.85 38.88 -0.72
CA LYS A 420 -7.67 38.70 0.51
C LYS A 420 -8.92 37.82 0.29
N SER A 421 -9.37 37.67 -0.96
CA SER A 421 -10.46 36.78 -1.34
C SER A 421 -10.07 35.29 -1.34
N ASP A 422 -8.78 34.96 -1.49
CA ASP A 422 -8.24 33.59 -1.56
C ASP A 422 -8.09 32.99 -0.14
N LYS A 423 -9.19 33.02 0.64
CA LYS A 423 -9.16 32.68 2.07
C LYS A 423 -8.69 31.25 2.34
N MET A 424 -9.07 30.30 1.48
CA MET A 424 -8.71 28.88 1.65
C MET A 424 -7.23 28.65 1.38
N GLU A 425 -6.68 29.27 0.34
CA GLU A 425 -5.27 29.22 -0.01
C GLU A 425 -4.40 29.91 1.05
N ILE A 426 -4.87 31.04 1.59
CA ILE A 426 -4.18 31.73 2.70
C ILE A 426 -4.15 30.83 3.94
N MET A 427 -5.28 30.23 4.31
CA MET A 427 -5.35 29.31 5.44
C MET A 427 -4.41 28.11 5.23
N ARG A 428 -4.40 27.54 4.01
CA ARG A 428 -3.50 26.44 3.68
C ARG A 428 -2.03 26.85 3.76
N ALA A 429 -1.67 28.05 3.30
CA ALA A 429 -0.31 28.55 3.43
C ALA A 429 0.11 28.67 4.90
N ASP A 430 -0.80 29.11 5.78
CA ASP A 430 -0.56 29.17 7.22
C ASP A 430 -0.40 27.77 7.84
N ASP A 431 -1.23 26.81 7.44
CA ASP A 431 -1.08 25.41 7.87
C ASP A 431 0.28 24.85 7.47
N LEU A 432 0.73 25.11 6.24
CA LEU A 432 2.03 24.65 5.75
C LEU A 432 3.19 25.28 6.53
N LEU A 433 3.10 26.57 6.85
CA LEU A 433 4.09 27.24 7.69
C LEU A 433 4.16 26.62 9.09
N GLU A 434 3.03 26.22 9.66
CA GLU A 434 2.99 25.55 10.97
C GLU A 434 3.55 24.12 10.88
N LEU A 435 3.11 23.33 9.90
CA LEU A 435 3.55 21.96 9.69
C LEU A 435 5.05 21.86 9.38
N ALA A 436 5.60 22.86 8.72
CA ALA A 436 7.02 22.92 8.38
C ALA A 436 7.89 23.45 9.53
N LYS A 437 7.34 23.88 10.67
CA LYS A 437 8.15 24.18 11.85
C LYS A 437 8.74 22.88 12.38
N ASP A 438 10.04 22.90 12.67
CA ASP A 438 10.59 21.86 13.52
C ASP A 438 9.99 22.02 14.92
N LYS A 439 9.24 21.01 15.37
CA LYS A 439 9.11 20.81 16.81
C LYS A 439 10.53 20.62 17.30
N LYS A 440 11.09 21.64 17.95
CA LYS A 440 12.22 21.42 18.85
C LYS A 440 11.82 20.23 19.71
N SER A 441 12.64 19.19 19.67
CA SER A 441 12.59 18.11 20.62
C SER A 441 12.75 18.73 22.01
N ASP A 442 11.64 19.00 22.68
CA ASP A 442 11.66 19.22 24.12
C ASP A 442 11.98 17.85 24.73
N HIS A 443 13.26 17.76 25.10
CA HIS A 443 13.99 16.82 25.96
C HIS A 443 13.37 15.47 26.32
#